data_AF-A0A1Y3NFC7-F1
#
_entry.id   AF-A0A1Y3NFC7-F1
#
_cell.length_a   1.000
_cell.length_b   1.000
_cell.length_c   1.000
_cell.angle_alpha   90.00
_cell.angle_beta   90.00
_cell.angle_gamma   90.00
#
_symmetry.space_group_name_H-M   'P 1'
#
loop_
_entity.id
_entity.type
_entity.pdbx_description
1 polymer ?
#
loop_
_entity_poly.entity_id
_entity_poly.type
_entity_poly.pdbx_seq_one_letter_code
_entity_poly.pdbx_strand_id
1 'polypeptide(L)'
;MTAYGGDEISAIVIDIGSSLSKAGWSGEDSPKVIIPSYVGSIVESENKESKAGSDVDVTMVNTDAGNSINASSKKNNKKFIGDGQINCWRENMELKNPLKNGLSKLLI
;
A
#
# COMPACT_ATOMS: atom_id res chain seq x y z
N MET A 1 11.74 -14.06 -29.83
CA MET A 1 12.03 -12.96 -30.78
C MET A 1 11.81 -11.66 -30.02
N THR A 2 12.85 -11.15 -29.38
CA THR A 2 12.82 -9.89 -28.63
C THR A 2 12.77 -8.76 -29.64
N ALA A 3 11.71 -7.95 -29.63
CA ALA A 3 11.59 -6.79 -30.51
C ALA A 3 12.67 -5.76 -30.14
N TYR A 4 13.76 -5.76 -30.89
CA TYR A 4 14.88 -4.84 -30.70
C TYR A 4 14.80 -3.76 -31.77
N GLY A 5 14.38 -2.57 -31.35
CA GLY A 5 14.07 -1.43 -32.22
C GLY A 5 14.08 -0.08 -31.50
N GLY A 6 15.03 0.13 -30.59
CA GLY A 6 15.60 1.47 -30.37
C GLY A 6 14.84 2.50 -29.51
N ASP A 7 13.85 2.13 -28.70
CA ASP A 7 13.24 2.99 -27.67
C ASP A 7 12.76 2.11 -26.52
N GLU A 8 13.65 1.85 -25.55
CA GLU A 8 13.34 1.02 -24.39
C GLU A 8 12.37 1.80 -23.47
N ILE A 9 11.08 1.72 -23.79
CA ILE A 9 10.01 2.44 -23.08
C ILE A 9 10.02 2.01 -21.61
N SER A 10 10.67 2.83 -20.77
CA SER A 10 10.84 2.61 -19.34
C SER A 10 9.57 3.01 -18.57
N ALA A 11 8.40 2.60 -19.06
CA ALA A 11 7.11 2.91 -18.45
C ALA A 11 6.57 1.71 -17.68
N ILE A 12 5.98 1.99 -16.53
CA ILE A 12 5.20 1.03 -15.75
C ILE A 12 3.75 1.18 -16.16
N VAL A 13 3.13 0.07 -16.54
CA VAL A 13 1.70 -0.01 -16.81
C VAL A 13 1.02 -0.52 -15.54
N ILE A 14 -0.01 0.20 -15.07
CA ILE A 14 -0.77 -0.14 -13.86
C ILE A 14 -2.25 -0.20 -14.21
N ASP A 15 -2.89 -1.32 -13.89
CA ASP A 15 -4.34 -1.54 -14.01
C ASP A 15 -4.92 -1.77 -12.61
N ILE A 16 -5.71 -0.81 -12.13
CA ILE A 16 -6.40 -0.90 -10.84
C ILE A 16 -7.81 -1.46 -11.09
N GLY A 17 -7.92 -2.78 -11.04
CA GLY A 17 -9.20 -3.46 -11.15
C GLY A 17 -9.93 -3.56 -9.80
N SER A 18 -11.24 -3.83 -9.83
CA SER A 18 -12.05 -4.00 -8.62
C SER A 18 -11.63 -5.19 -7.76
N SER A 19 -11.13 -6.27 -8.35
CA SER A 19 -10.71 -7.46 -7.61
C SER A 19 -9.20 -7.64 -7.58
N LEU A 20 -8.52 -7.32 -8.69
CA LEU A 20 -7.08 -7.51 -8.87
C LEU A 20 -6.45 -6.25 -9.45
N SER A 21 -5.34 -5.83 -8.85
CA SER A 21 -4.45 -4.80 -9.35
C SER A 21 -3.29 -5.47 -10.05
N LYS A 22 -3.02 -5.05 -11.27
CA LYS A 22 -1.95 -5.60 -12.11
C LYS A 22 -0.94 -4.52 -12.43
N ALA A 23 0.33 -4.89 -12.46
CA ALA A 23 1.40 -4.00 -12.87
C ALA A 23 2.45 -4.75 -13.71
N GLY A 24 3.06 -4.07 -14.67
CA GLY A 24 4.09 -4.65 -15.53
C GLY A 24 4.85 -3.58 -16.30
N TRP A 25 5.87 -4.02 -17.03
CA TRP A 25 6.62 -3.15 -17.92
C TRP A 25 5.89 -3.00 -19.25
N SER A 26 5.97 -1.81 -19.84
CA SER A 26 5.44 -1.57 -21.18
C SER A 26 6.18 -2.42 -22.21
N GLY A 27 5.43 -3.10 -23.10
CA GLY A 27 5.99 -3.99 -24.11
C GLY A 27 6.21 -5.45 -23.68
N GLU A 28 5.96 -5.81 -22.42
CA GLU A 28 5.87 -7.22 -22.00
C GLU A 28 4.51 -7.83 -22.36
N ASP A 29 4.49 -9.14 -22.64
CA ASP A 29 3.28 -9.88 -23.06
C ASP A 29 2.28 -10.08 -21.90
N SER A 30 2.77 -10.10 -20.67
CA SER A 30 1.95 -10.35 -19.47
C SER A 30 2.35 -9.44 -18.32
N PRO A 31 1.42 -9.01 -17.45
CA PRO A 31 1.76 -8.23 -16.27
C PRO A 31 2.68 -9.02 -15.35
N LYS A 32 3.71 -8.35 -14.83
CA LYS A 32 4.70 -8.97 -13.94
C LYS A 32 4.15 -9.27 -12.56
N VAL A 33 3.24 -8.43 -12.07
CA VAL A 33 2.66 -8.49 -10.73
C VAL A 33 1.15 -8.46 -10.83
N ILE A 34 0.50 -9.35 -10.10
CA ILE A 34 -0.95 -9.43 -9.94
C ILE A 34 -1.20 -9.58 -8.44
N ILE A 35 -1.91 -8.62 -7.83
CA ILE A 35 -2.22 -8.64 -6.40
C ILE A 35 -3.70 -8.30 -6.17
N PRO A 36 -4.30 -8.72 -5.04
CA PRO A 36 -5.66 -8.34 -4.68
C PRO A 36 -5.80 -6.83 -4.50
N SER A 37 -6.86 -6.25 -5.07
CA SER A 37 -7.22 -4.82 -4.91
C SER A 37 -7.91 -4.54 -3.57
N TYR A 38 -7.33 -5.07 -2.49
CA TYR A 38 -7.86 -4.90 -1.15
C TYR A 38 -6.74 -4.50 -0.21
N VAL A 39 -7.11 -3.79 0.86
CA VAL A 39 -6.20 -3.39 1.93
C VAL A 39 -6.84 -3.82 3.23
N GLY A 40 -6.14 -4.66 3.99
CA GLY A 40 -6.50 -4.96 5.37
C GLY A 40 -6.09 -3.81 6.27
N SER A 41 -6.95 -3.38 7.18
CA SER A 41 -6.65 -2.34 8.16
C SER A 41 -7.04 -2.83 9.54
N ILE A 42 -6.12 -2.75 10.50
CA ILE A 42 -6.41 -2.88 11.91
C ILE A 42 -6.27 -1.50 12.54
N VAL A 43 -7.36 -1.01 13.11
CA VAL A 43 -7.33 0.21 13.92
C VAL A 43 -6.97 -0.21 15.32
N GLU A 44 -5.72 0.04 15.72
CA GLU A 44 -5.34 -0.12 17.12
C GLU A 44 -6.05 1.00 17.89
N SER A 45 -7.17 0.66 18.54
CA SER A 45 -7.71 1.49 19.60
C SER A 45 -6.66 1.51 20.71
N GLU A 46 -6.37 2.70 21.24
CA GLU A 46 -5.41 2.93 22.32
C GLU A 46 -5.87 2.23 23.60
N ASN A 47 -5.77 0.90 23.65
CA ASN A 47 -5.73 0.14 24.88
C ASN A 47 -4.32 -0.42 24.99
N LYS A 48 -3.57 0.23 25.89
CA LYS A 48 -2.21 -0.11 26.28
C LYS A 48 -2.09 -1.62 26.51
N GLU A 49 -1.23 -2.28 25.73
CA GLU A 49 -0.20 -3.13 26.29
C GLU A 49 0.93 -3.33 25.27
N SER A 50 2.10 -2.87 25.67
CA SER A 50 3.36 -2.99 24.97
C SER A 50 3.68 -4.47 24.74
N LYS A 51 3.48 -4.98 23.53
CA LYS A 51 4.25 -6.14 23.04
C LYS A 51 5.17 -5.71 21.92
N ALA A 52 6.42 -5.59 22.32
CA ALA A 52 7.59 -5.35 21.49
C ALA A 52 7.67 -6.36 20.34
N GLY A 53 7.41 -5.88 19.14
CA GLY A 53 7.89 -6.44 17.89
C GLY A 53 8.42 -5.27 17.09
N SER A 54 9.68 -4.94 17.34
CA SER A 54 10.38 -3.78 16.79
C SER A 54 10.58 -3.94 15.28
N ASP A 55 9.90 -3.12 14.49
CA ASP A 55 10.47 -2.63 13.24
C ASP A 55 10.66 -1.13 13.43
N VAL A 56 11.92 -0.76 13.68
CA VAL A 56 12.31 0.61 14.01
C VAL A 56 12.35 1.41 12.72
N ASP A 57 11.30 2.17 12.44
CA ASP A 57 11.36 3.21 11.42
C ASP A 57 12.20 4.38 11.97
N VAL A 58 13.51 4.35 11.72
CA VAL A 58 14.43 5.43 12.12
C VAL A 58 14.14 6.64 11.26
N THR A 59 13.25 7.52 11.73
CA THR A 59 13.12 8.87 11.19
C THR A 59 14.28 9.71 11.70
N MET A 60 15.28 9.94 10.83
CA MET A 60 16.33 10.92 11.06
C MET A 60 15.69 12.33 11.10
N VAL A 61 15.45 12.84 12.31
CA VAL A 61 15.13 14.26 12.54
C VAL A 61 16.42 15.04 12.31
N ASN A 62 16.46 15.78 11.20
CA ASN A 62 17.42 16.86 11.04
C ASN A 62 16.81 18.09 11.73
N THR A 63 17.52 18.56 12.76
CA THR A 63 17.09 19.71 13.57
C THR A 63 17.40 20.97 12.78
N ASP A 64 16.38 21.59 12.20
CA ASP A 64 16.39 23.02 11.94
C ASP A 64 14.98 23.61 12.12
N ALA A 65 14.98 24.78 12.75
CA ALA A 65 13.87 25.35 13.47
C ALA A 65 12.68 25.79 12.60
N GLY A 66 11.48 25.58 13.15
CA GLY A 66 10.35 26.49 12.96
C GLY A 66 9.43 26.22 11.77
N ASN A 67 8.51 25.25 11.90
CA ASN A 67 7.12 25.48 11.49
C ASN A 67 6.17 24.46 12.13
N SER A 68 5.40 24.88 13.13
CA SER A 68 4.32 24.09 13.72
C SER A 68 3.09 24.12 12.81
N ILE A 69 2.99 23.16 11.90
CA ILE A 69 1.76 22.93 11.12
C ILE A 69 1.30 21.48 11.32
N ASN A 70 0.27 21.36 12.16
CA ASN A 70 -0.68 20.24 12.25
C ASN A 70 -0.10 18.87 12.64
N ALA A 71 0.21 18.72 13.92
CA ALA A 71 0.24 17.41 14.56
C ALA A 71 -1.20 16.87 14.72
N SER A 72 -1.81 16.40 13.62
CA SER A 72 -2.92 15.47 13.75
C SER A 72 -2.35 14.18 14.32
N SER A 73 -2.89 13.73 15.45
CA SER A 73 -2.54 12.46 16.08
C SER A 73 -2.69 11.34 15.05
N LYS A 74 -1.57 10.89 14.47
CA LYS A 74 -1.54 9.74 13.57
C LYS A 74 -1.95 8.52 14.40
N LYS A 75 -3.22 8.14 14.32
CA LYS A 75 -3.63 6.77 14.69
C LYS A 75 -2.77 5.83 13.85
N ASN A 76 -2.01 4.98 14.53
CA ASN A 76 -1.16 3.99 13.90
C ASN A 76 -2.05 2.87 13.32
N ASN A 77 -2.61 3.11 12.14
CA ASN A 77 -3.39 2.11 11.42
C ASN A 77 -2.41 1.14 10.74
N LYS A 78 -2.29 -0.09 11.26
CA LYS A 78 -1.51 -1.14 10.60
C LYS A 78 -2.25 -1.60 9.34
N LYS A 79 -1.59 -1.45 8.19
CA LYS A 79 -2.12 -1.83 6.88
C LYS A 79 -1.48 -3.13 6.40
N PHE A 80 -2.28 -4.03 5.83
CA PHE A 80 -1.88 -5.32 5.32
C PHE A 80 -2.19 -5.38 3.82
N ILE A 81 -1.19 -5.71 3.01
CA ILE A 81 -1.26 -5.66 1.54
C ILE A 81 -0.66 -6.94 0.96
N GLY A 82 -1.22 -7.38 -0.17
CA GLY A 82 -0.72 -8.54 -0.93
C GLY A 82 -1.26 -9.88 -0.44
N ASP A 83 -0.99 -10.92 -1.24
CA ASP A 83 -1.59 -12.24 -1.06
C ASP A 83 -1.26 -12.90 0.29
N GLY A 84 -0.04 -12.73 0.78
CA GLY A 84 0.38 -13.36 2.05
C GLY A 84 -0.27 -12.72 3.28
N GLN A 85 -0.54 -11.42 3.25
CA GLN A 85 -1.00 -10.69 4.43
C GLN A 85 -2.53 -10.56 4.48
N ILE A 86 -3.20 -10.49 3.33
CA ILE A 86 -4.66 -10.33 3.27
C ILE A 86 -5.38 -11.67 3.45
N ASN A 87 -4.81 -12.77 2.97
CA ASN A 87 -5.45 -14.09 3.04
C ASN A 87 -5.37 -14.72 4.44
N CYS A 88 -4.52 -14.22 5.33
CA CYS A 88 -4.50 -14.67 6.71
C CYS A 88 -5.53 -13.91 7.53
N TRP A 89 -6.47 -14.65 8.14
CA TRP A 89 -7.43 -14.06 9.06
C TRP A 89 -6.71 -13.46 10.28
N ARG A 90 -7.15 -12.28 10.70
CA ARG A 90 -6.67 -11.56 11.88
C ARG A 90 -7.85 -10.95 12.62
N GLU A 91 -7.76 -10.91 13.94
CA GLU A 91 -8.76 -10.24 14.77
C GLU A 91 -8.83 -8.75 14.45
N ASN A 92 -10.03 -8.20 14.39
CA ASN A 92 -10.30 -6.77 14.16
C ASN A 92 -9.72 -6.20 12.85
N MET A 93 -9.42 -7.06 11.86
CA MET A 93 -8.98 -6.63 10.53
C MET A 93 -10.19 -6.37 9.62
N GLU A 94 -10.31 -5.12 9.15
CA GLU A 94 -11.29 -4.75 8.13
C GLU A 94 -10.64 -4.78 6.74
N LEU A 95 -11.29 -5.44 5.78
CA LEU A 95 -10.87 -5.42 4.39
C LEU A 95 -11.55 -4.28 3.64
N LYS A 96 -10.76 -3.37 3.04
CA LYS A 96 -11.26 -2.21 2.30
C LYS A 96 -10.76 -2.22 0.87
N ASN A 97 -11.64 -1.87 -0.06
CA ASN A 97 -11.30 -1.69 -1.47
C ASN A 97 -11.00 -0.20 -1.74
N PRO A 98 -9.88 0.14 -2.40
CA PRO A 98 -9.59 1.52 -2.80
C PRO A 98 -10.48 2.03 -3.94
N LEU A 99 -11.37 1.21 -4.50
CA LEU A 99 -12.34 1.59 -5.52
C LEU A 99 -13.77 1.58 -4.97
N LYS A 100 -14.55 2.59 -5.35
CA LYS A 100 -16.01 2.62 -5.18
C LYS A 100 -16.64 3.07 -6.50
N ASN A 101 -17.53 2.26 -7.05
CA ASN A 101 -18.22 2.53 -8.32
C ASN A 101 -17.25 2.82 -9.49
N GLY A 102 -16.10 2.15 -9.51
CA GLY A 102 -15.07 2.35 -10.55
C GLY A 102 -14.20 3.60 -10.38
N LEU A 103 -14.40 4.39 -9.31
CA LEU A 103 -13.57 5.55 -8.99
C LEU A 103 -12.69 5.28 -7.76
N SER A 104 -11.51 5.87 -7.73
CA SER A 104 -10.62 5.82 -6.57
C SER A 104 -11.28 6.49 -5.37
N LYS A 105 -11.46 5.72 -4.29
CA LYS A 105 -11.91 6.18 -2.98
C LYS A 105 -10.70 6.27 -2.06
N LEU A 106 -10.50 7.44 -1.45
CA LEU A 106 -9.46 7.64 -0.46
C LEU A 106 -9.79 6.87 0.84
N LEU A 107 -8.83 6.05 1.28
CA LEU A 107 -8.88 5.31 2.54
C LEU A 107 -8.04 6.05 3.59
N ILE A 108 -8.67 7.02 4.27
CA ILE A 108 -8.13 7.69 5.48
C ILE A 108 -8.60 6.92 6.72
#